data_AF-A0A2X0Z692-F1
#
_entry.id   AF-A0A2X0Z692-F1
#
_cell.length_a   1.000
_cell.length_b   1.000
_cell.length_c   1.000
_cell.angle_alpha   90.00
_cell.angle_beta   90.00
_cell.angle_gamma   90.00
#
_symmetry.space_group_name_H-M   'P 1'
#
loop_
_entity.id
_entity.type
_entity.pdbx_description
1 polymer ?
#
loop_
_entity_poly.entity_id
_entity_poly.type
_entity_poly.pdbx_seq_one_letter_code
_entity_poly.pdbx_strand_id
1 'polypeptide(L)' 'MNRMLFDSNQLILNMLTIRTEEWHLLNWISKNKKIFLLLIFVVIVVAGILDIKYEGLFFQLLPTSIQTFLSNLF' A
#
# COMPACT_ATOMS: atom_id res chain seq x y z
N MET A 1 6.75 -37.69 22.71
CA MET A 1 6.27 -37.84 21.31
C MET A 1 4.99 -37.02 21.04
N ASN A 2 3.96 -37.10 21.88
CA ASN A 2 2.68 -36.38 21.66
C ASN A 2 2.77 -34.84 21.67
N ARG A 3 3.73 -34.24 22.39
CA ARG A 3 3.89 -32.78 22.48
C ARG A 3 4.36 -32.14 21.16
N MET A 4 5.25 -32.81 20.42
CA MET A 4 5.74 -32.35 19.11
C MET A 4 4.66 -32.44 18.03
N LEU A 5 3.81 -33.46 18.08
CA LEU A 5 2.67 -33.60 17.16
C LEU A 5 1.60 -32.52 17.43
N PHE A 6 1.36 -32.19 18.70
CA PHE A 6 0.42 -31.13 19.06
C PHE A 6 0.86 -29.75 18.55
N ASP A 7 2.14 -29.42 18.70
CA ASP A 7 2.71 -28.15 18.24
C ASP A 7 2.66 -28.02 16.70
N SER A 8 2.98 -29.11 16.00
CA SER A 8 2.90 -29.17 14.54
C SER A 8 1.48 -28.94 14.02
N ASN A 9 0.47 -29.50 14.69
CA ASN A 9 -0.94 -29.28 14.33
C ASN A 9 -1.40 -27.85 14.59
N GLN A 10 -0.91 -27.20 15.65
CA GLN A 10 -1.22 -25.79 15.93
C GLN A 10 -0.62 -24.86 14.87
N LEU A 11 0.60 -25.14 14.39
CA LEU A 11 1.22 -24.37 13.31
C LEU A 11 0.44 -24.49 11.99
N ILE A 12 -0.07 -25.69 11.67
CA ILE A 12 -0.89 -25.92 10.48
C ILE A 12 -2.22 -25.15 10.58
N LEU A 13 -2.86 -25.15 11.75
CA LEU A 13 -4.09 -24.39 11.99
C LEU A 13 -3.86 -22.88 11.86
N ASN A 14 -2.77 -22.36 12.44
CA ASN A 14 -2.43 -20.95 12.30
C ASN A 14 -2.15 -20.56 10.83
N MET A 15 -1.45 -21.40 10.07
CA MET A 15 -1.26 -21.18 8.64
C MET A 15 -2.56 -21.20 7.84
N LEU A 16 -3.50 -22.10 8.17
CA LEU A 16 -4.82 -22.14 7.54
C LEU A 16 -5.63 -20.89 7.87
N THR A 17 -5.65 -20.46 9.12
CA THR A 17 -6.36 -19.25 9.56
C THR A 17 -5.85 -18.01 8.82
N ILE A 18 -4.53 -17.80 8.78
CA ILE A 18 -3.92 -16.66 8.05
C ILE A 18 -4.33 -16.68 6.57
N ARG A 19 -4.22 -17.84 5.91
CA ARG A 19 -4.64 -17.99 4.52
C ARG A 19 -6.11 -17.64 4.32
N THR A 20 -6.98 -18.05 5.25
CA THR A 20 -8.42 -17.81 5.16
C THR A 20 -8.74 -16.31 5.32
N GLU A 21 -8.04 -15.63 6.22
CA GLU A 21 -8.16 -14.18 6.42
C GLU A 21 -7.66 -13.38 5.21
N GLU A 22 -6.51 -13.75 4.63
CA GLU A 22 -6.00 -13.15 3.39
C GLU A 22 -7.01 -13.28 2.24
N TRP A 23 -7.61 -14.45 2.08
CA TRP A 23 -8.66 -14.69 1.07
C TRP A 23 -9.89 -13.80 1.30
N HIS A 24 -10.31 -13.63 2.55
CA HIS A 24 -11.46 -12.78 2.88
C HIS A 24 -11.16 -11.30 2.59
N LEU A 25 -9.95 -10.82 2.90
CA LEU A 25 -9.50 -9.47 2.60
C LEU A 25 -9.44 -9.21 1.10
N LEU A 26 -8.83 -10.12 0.33
CA LEU A 26 -8.75 -10.00 -1.13
C LEU A 26 -10.15 -10.00 -1.78
N ASN A 27 -11.06 -10.82 -1.27
CA ASN A 27 -12.45 -10.85 -1.75
C ASN A 27 -13.21 -9.57 -1.39
N TRP A 28 -12.92 -8.96 -0.25
CA TRP A 28 -13.50 -7.67 0.12
C TRP A 28 -12.96 -6.52 -0.75
N ILE A 29 -11.66 -6.51 -1.02
CA ILE A 29 -11.02 -5.55 -1.94
C ILE A 29 -11.58 -5.71 -3.35
N SER A 30 -11.76 -6.94 -3.84
CA SER A 30 -12.30 -7.19 -5.18
C SER A 30 -13.74 -6.69 -5.36
N LYS A 31 -14.58 -6.83 -4.31
CA LYS A 31 -15.95 -6.29 -4.29
C LYS A 31 -15.98 -4.77 -4.30
N ASN A 32 -15.04 -4.13 -3.60
CA ASN A 32 -14.98 -2.66 -3.45
C ASN A 32 -13.92 -2.00 -4.34
N LYS A 33 -13.51 -2.67 -5.42
CA LYS A 33 -12.37 -2.27 -6.26
C LYS A 33 -12.37 -0.81 -6.69
N LYS A 34 -13.55 -0.23 -6.99
CA LYS A 34 -13.68 1.17 -7.42
C LYS A 34 -13.30 2.15 -6.32
N ILE A 35 -13.78 1.89 -5.10
CA ILE A 35 -13.50 2.71 -3.91
C ILE A 35 -12.04 2.56 -3.50
N PHE A 36 -11.52 1.33 -3.54
CA PHE A 36 -10.13 1.05 -3.24
C PHE A 36 -9.17 1.75 -4.22
N LEU A 37 -9.48 1.70 -5.52
CA LEU A 37 -8.73 2.44 -6.55
C LEU A 37 -8.79 3.96 -6.32
N LEU A 38 -9.97 4.48 -5.99
CA LEU A 38 -10.13 5.91 -5.68
C LEU A 38 -9.30 6.30 -4.46
N LEU A 39 -9.28 5.48 -3.41
CA LEU A 39 -8.48 5.71 -2.22
C LEU A 39 -6.97 5.73 -2.53
N ILE A 40 -6.48 4.75 -3.28
CA ILE A 40 -5.07 4.71 -3.74
C ILE A 40 -4.75 5.96 -4.56
N PHE A 41 -5.63 6.34 -5.49
CA PHE A 41 -5.44 7.52 -6.31
C PHE A 41 -5.32 8.79 -5.47
N VAL A 42 -6.21 8.98 -4.49
CA VAL A 42 -6.15 10.12 -3.57
C VAL A 42 -4.85 10.14 -2.79
N VAL A 43 -4.39 8.99 -2.28
CA VAL A 43 -3.11 8.89 -1.55
C VAL A 43 -1.94 9.28 -2.45
N ILE A 44 -1.90 8.80 -3.70
CA ILE A 44 -0.85 9.14 -4.67
C ILE A 44 -0.86 10.64 -4.98
N VAL A 45 -2.03 11.23 -5.20
CA VAL A 45 -2.16 12.66 -5.49
C VAL A 45 -1.68 13.49 -4.31
N VAL A 46 -2.10 13.17 -3.09
CA VAL A 46 -1.65 13.89 -1.88
C VAL A 46 -0.14 13.75 -1.70
N ALA A 47 0.41 12.54 -1.84
CA ALA A 47 1.84 12.31 -1.73
C ALA A 47 2.63 13.08 -2.79
N GLY A 48 2.14 13.13 -4.04
CA GLY A 48 2.76 13.90 -5.12
C GLY A 48 2.74 15.41 -4.87
N ILE A 49 1.62 15.95 -4.40
CA ILE A 49 1.53 17.38 -4.04
C ILE A 49 2.47 17.68 -2.87
N LEU A 50 2.54 16.80 -1.87
CA LEU A 50 3.43 16.96 -0.73
C LEU A 50 4.89 16.95 -1.17
N ASP A 51 5.26 16.02 -2.05
CA ASP A 51 6.63 15.91 -2.58
C ASP A 51 7.01 17.18 -3.38
N ILE A 52 6.13 17.70 -4.23
CA ILE A 52 6.38 18.96 -4.95
C ILE A 52 6.53 20.14 -3.97
N LYS A 53 5.62 20.26 -2.99
CA LYS A 53 5.59 21.40 -2.06
C LYS A 53 6.83 21.48 -1.17
N TYR A 54 7.39 20.35 -0.77
CA TYR A 54 8.56 20.29 0.12
C TYR A 54 9.85 19.95 -0.61
N GLU A 55 9.90 20.15 -1.93
CA GLU A 55 11.06 19.84 -2.78
C GLU A 55 11.61 18.42 -2.52
N GLY A 56 10.70 17.45 -2.45
CA GLY A 56 10.96 16.06 -2.12
C GLY A 56 11.75 15.31 -3.19
N LEU A 57 11.88 14.00 -2.99
CA LEU A 57 12.76 13.16 -3.80
C LEU A 57 12.34 13.14 -5.27
N PHE A 58 11.04 13.05 -5.56
CA PHE A 58 10.58 13.03 -6.95
C PHE A 58 10.72 14.40 -7.59
N PHE A 59 10.46 15.47 -6.84
CA PHE A 59 10.66 16.85 -7.29
C PHE A 59 12.11 17.12 -7.71
N GLN A 60 13.09 16.71 -6.90
CA GLN A 60 14.51 16.89 -7.20
C GLN A 60 14.97 16.08 -8.43
N LEU A 61 14.31 14.96 -8.71
CA LEU A 61 14.57 14.14 -9.90
C LEU A 61 13.97 14.75 -11.17
N LEU A 62 13.07 15.74 -11.07
CA LEU A 62 12.52 16.42 -12.23
C LEU A 62 13.60 17.26 -12.93
N PRO A 63 13.50 17.49 -14.25
CA PRO A 63 14.34 18.46 -14.94
C PRO A 63 14.19 19.87 -14.37
N THR A 64 15.27 20.65 -14.40
CA THR A 64 15.30 22.02 -13.85
C THR A 64 14.20 22.93 -14.42
N SER A 65 13.83 22.76 -15.69
CA SER A 65 12.72 23.51 -16.31
C SER A 65 11.37 23.24 -15.62
N ILE A 66 11.13 22.00 -15.22
CA ILE A 66 9.90 21.58 -14.55
C ILE A 66 9.92 21.99 -13.08
N GLN A 67 11.06 21.83 -12.40
CA GLN A 67 11.23 22.33 -11.03
C GLN A 67 10.94 23.82 -10.96
N THR A 68 11.56 24.62 -11.84
CA THR A 68 11.36 26.08 -11.89
C THR A 68 9.90 26.44 -12.18
N PHE A 69 9.23 25.72 -13.08
CA PHE A 69 7.81 25.94 -13.36
C PHE A 69 6.94 25.68 -12.13
N LEU A 70 7.16 24.56 -11.44
CA LEU A 70 6.39 24.15 -10.27
C LEU A 70 6.66 25.06 -9.05
N SER A 71 7.91 25.45 -8.79
CA SER A 71 8.27 26.43 -7.74
C SER A 71 7.70 27.82 -7.97
N ASN A 72 7.33 28.17 -9.21
CA ASN A 72 6.62 29.42 -9.50
C ASN A 72 5.10 29.28 -9.36
N LEU A 73 4.57 28.05 -9.34
CA LEU A 73 3.14 27.77 -9.28
C LEU A 73 2.64 27.56 -7.84
N PHE A 74 3.51 27.07 -6.96
CA PHE A 74 3.26 26.82 -5.53
C PHE A 74 4.10 27.75 -4.66
#